data_AF-A0A5J5N3H4-F1
#
_entry.id   AF-A0A5J5N3H4-F1
#
_cell.length_a   1.000
_cell.length_b   1.000
_cell.length_c   1.000
_cell.angle_alpha   90.00
_cell.angle_beta   90.00
_cell.angle_gamma   90.00
#
_symmetry.space_group_name_H-M   'P 1'
#
loop_
_entity.id
_entity.type
_entity.pdbx_description
1 polymer ?
#
loop_
_entity_poly.entity_id
_entity_poly.type
_entity_poly.pdbx_seq_one_letter_code
_entity_poly.pdbx_strand_id
1 'polypeptide(L)'
;MAEASSVNAGSDCEEKGPEELSQESARSGTIISRVKLFDTMVDTFLQKLVAAGSSFLFSLQEEISEIKAEGNLEAVLIALDAIVEESKDRKEPAWRPSGIPEKDLRSAMAPYLLQQRDALQRRVQKQEAENRQLADAVLAGRRQLEELQLQAQARQQAWQWGLDRGPLLASAHHSDVQLMSVVAT
;
A
#
# COMPACT_ATOMS: atom_id res chain seq x y z
N MET A 1 -5.80 -3.05 45.35
CA MET A 1 -4.81 -3.22 46.43
C MET A 1 -3.45 -2.93 45.84
N ALA A 2 -2.76 -1.96 46.41
CA ALA A 2 -1.40 -1.59 46.06
C ALA A 2 -0.44 -2.42 46.91
N GLU A 3 0.64 -2.92 46.32
CA GLU A 3 1.84 -3.27 47.06
C GLU A 3 3.03 -2.59 46.40
N ALA A 4 3.57 -1.64 47.15
CA ALA A 4 4.89 -1.07 46.97
C ALA A 4 5.89 -1.98 47.69
N SER A 5 7.10 -2.12 47.15
CA SER A 5 8.25 -2.59 47.93
C SER A 5 9.44 -1.64 47.75
N SER A 6 9.79 -1.00 48.87
CA SER A 6 10.94 -0.15 49.20
C SER A 6 12.29 -0.87 49.02
N VAL A 7 13.33 -0.25 48.46
CA VAL A 7 14.40 0.59 49.08
C VAL A 7 15.23 -0.09 50.18
N ASN A 8 16.54 -0.29 49.91
CA ASN A 8 17.69 -0.08 50.81
C ASN A 8 19.00 -0.25 49.99
N ALA A 9 19.79 0.77 49.63
CA ALA A 9 20.73 1.61 50.40
C ALA A 9 22.05 0.92 50.82
N GLY A 10 23.16 1.53 50.40
CA GLY A 10 24.56 1.24 50.76
C GLY A 10 25.42 1.10 49.50
N SER A 11 26.52 1.82 49.28
CA SER A 11 27.31 2.77 50.06
C SER A 11 28.18 3.52 49.05
N ASP A 12 28.33 4.84 49.21
CA ASP A 12 29.35 5.64 48.54
C ASP A 12 30.76 5.20 48.95
N CYS A 13 31.69 5.27 47.99
CA CYS A 13 33.12 5.51 48.22
C CYS A 13 33.68 6.20 46.97
N GLU A 14 33.78 7.53 47.01
CA GLU A 14 34.68 8.29 46.15
C GLU A 14 36.10 8.22 46.72
N GLU A 15 37.10 7.90 45.90
CA GLU A 15 38.45 8.43 46.09
C GLU A 15 39.12 8.72 44.73
N LYS A 16 39.83 9.84 44.71
CA LYS A 16 40.38 10.60 43.60
C LYS A 16 41.72 10.07 43.07
N GLY A 17 41.84 10.08 41.73
CA GLY A 17 43.03 10.55 40.99
C GLY A 17 44.03 9.49 40.50
N PRO A 18 44.91 9.81 39.51
CA PRO A 18 45.04 11.06 38.77
C PRO A 18 44.67 10.94 37.28
N GLU A 19 44.42 12.11 36.71
CA GLU A 19 44.24 12.40 35.30
C GLU A 19 45.49 11.96 34.50
N GLU A 20 45.45 10.77 33.91
CA GLU A 20 46.22 10.51 32.69
C GLU A 20 45.38 10.97 31.50
N LEU A 21 45.75 12.16 31.03
CA LEU A 21 45.48 12.71 29.71
C LEU A 21 45.98 11.74 28.63
N SER A 22 45.31 10.60 28.47
CA SER A 22 45.29 9.92 27.19
C SER A 22 44.41 10.78 26.31
N GLN A 23 45.08 11.57 25.47
CA GLN A 23 44.48 12.24 24.33
C GLN A 23 43.59 11.23 23.61
N GLU A 24 42.31 11.23 23.96
CA GLU A 24 41.20 10.79 23.12
C GLU A 24 41.30 11.71 21.91
N SER A 25 42.20 11.32 21.01
CA SER A 25 42.30 11.88 19.69
C SER A 25 40.88 11.75 19.16
N ALA A 26 40.21 12.88 19.09
CA ALA A 26 39.05 13.10 18.27
C ALA A 26 39.49 12.75 16.85
N ARG A 27 39.54 11.44 16.57
CA ARG A 27 39.72 10.87 15.25
C ARG A 27 38.40 11.10 14.58
N SER A 28 38.29 12.31 14.05
CA SER A 28 37.46 12.73 12.93
C SER A 28 36.37 11.71 12.63
N GLY A 29 35.18 11.92 13.20
CA GLY A 29 33.93 11.26 12.79
C GLY A 29 33.48 11.64 11.38
N THR A 30 34.45 11.85 10.47
CA THR A 30 34.25 11.97 9.05
C THR A 30 34.58 10.60 8.48
N ILE A 31 33.56 9.89 8.01
CA ILE A 31 33.74 8.60 7.33
C ILE A 31 34.73 8.84 6.19
N ILE A 32 35.93 8.28 6.32
CA ILE A 32 36.95 8.35 5.27
C ILE A 32 36.36 7.64 4.07
N SER A 33 36.23 8.36 2.95
CA SER A 33 35.70 7.78 1.72
C SER A 33 36.52 6.55 1.32
N ARG A 34 35.84 5.51 0.84
CA ARG A 34 36.47 4.23 0.48
C ARG A 34 37.54 4.38 -0.59
N VAL A 35 37.38 5.32 -1.51
CA VAL A 35 38.42 5.62 -2.52
C VAL A 35 39.71 6.11 -1.87
N LYS A 36 39.61 7.00 -0.89
CA LYS A 36 40.78 7.51 -0.17
C LYS A 36 41.45 6.42 0.66
N LEU A 37 40.65 5.54 1.27
CA LEU A 37 41.18 4.36 1.96
C LEU A 37 41.94 3.45 1.00
N PHE A 38 41.38 3.20 -0.19
CA PHE A 38 42.03 2.39 -1.23
C PHE A 38 43.36 3.01 -1.68
N ASP A 39 43.36 4.29 -2.07
CA ASP A 39 44.58 4.98 -2.50
C ASP A 39 45.65 4.96 -1.37
N THR A 40 45.25 5.22 -0.12
CA THR A 40 46.15 5.17 1.04
C THR A 40 46.73 3.77 1.26
N MET A 41 45.94 2.71 1.09
CA MET A 41 46.40 1.33 1.22
C MET A 41 47.41 0.97 0.13
N VAL A 42 47.16 1.41 -1.11
CA VAL A 42 48.08 1.23 -2.25
C VAL A 42 49.39 1.97 -1.98
N ASP A 43 49.35 3.23 -1.58
CA ASP A 43 50.54 4.03 -1.27
C ASP A 43 51.36 3.40 -0.15
N THR A 44 50.70 2.95 0.93
CA THR A 44 51.35 2.28 2.05
C THR A 44 51.98 0.95 1.63
N PHE A 45 51.31 0.19 0.75
CA PHE A 45 51.85 -1.06 0.20
C PHE A 45 53.09 -0.81 -0.65
N LEU A 46 53.05 0.15 -1.56
CA LEU A 46 54.18 0.53 -2.39
C LEU A 46 55.36 1.01 -1.54
N GLN A 47 55.12 1.82 -0.52
CA GLN A 47 56.14 2.27 0.43
C GLN A 47 56.81 1.10 1.16
N LYS A 48 56.05 0.08 1.57
CA LYS A 48 56.60 -1.13 2.20
C LYS A 48 57.47 -1.94 1.23
N LEU A 49 57.10 -2.02 -0.04
CA LEU A 49 57.91 -2.68 -1.06
C LEU A 49 59.20 -1.92 -1.39
N VAL A 50 59.16 -0.57 -1.39
CA VAL A 50 60.38 0.27 -1.47
C VAL A 50 61.33 -0.09 -0.33
N ALA A 51 60.82 -0.14 0.91
CA ALA A 51 61.62 -0.45 2.09
C ALA A 51 62.24 -1.86 2.04
N ALA A 52 61.59 -2.79 1.33
CA ALA A 52 62.09 -4.14 1.09
C ALA A 52 63.07 -4.26 -0.09
N GLY A 53 63.42 -3.16 -0.77
CA GLY A 53 64.38 -3.14 -1.87
C GLY A 53 63.82 -3.54 -3.23
N SER A 54 62.50 -3.46 -3.44
CA SER A 54 61.87 -3.81 -4.73
C SER A 54 61.95 -2.66 -5.75
N SER A 55 62.31 -2.97 -7.01
CA SER A 55 62.66 -1.96 -8.03
C SER A 55 61.62 -1.72 -9.14
N PHE A 56 60.48 -2.43 -9.17
CA PHE A 56 59.51 -2.37 -10.29
C PHE A 56 58.23 -1.56 -9.99
N LEU A 57 58.26 -0.71 -8.96
CA LEU A 57 57.10 -0.04 -8.38
C LEU A 57 56.31 0.85 -9.35
N PHE A 58 57.00 1.48 -10.29
CA PHE A 58 56.36 2.32 -11.31
C PHE A 58 55.42 1.51 -12.20
N SER A 59 55.88 0.32 -12.62
CA SER A 59 55.06 -0.61 -13.41
C SER A 59 53.83 -1.07 -12.64
N LEU A 60 53.96 -1.34 -11.33
CA LEU A 60 52.81 -1.70 -10.49
C LEU A 60 51.84 -0.55 -10.28
N GLN A 61 52.35 0.67 -10.07
CA GLN A 61 51.51 1.83 -9.84
C GLN A 61 50.71 2.18 -11.11
N GLU A 62 51.34 2.05 -12.27
CA GLU A 62 50.69 2.21 -13.57
C GLU A 62 49.63 1.11 -13.77
N GLU A 63 49.96 -0.15 -13.52
CA GLU A 63 49.01 -1.28 -13.62
C GLU A 63 47.83 -1.13 -12.65
N ILE A 64 48.06 -0.72 -11.41
CA ILE A 64 46.99 -0.46 -10.44
C ILE A 64 46.12 0.72 -10.90
N SER A 65 46.72 1.76 -11.48
CA SER A 65 45.98 2.91 -12.01
C SER A 65 45.14 2.52 -13.23
N GLU A 66 45.66 1.62 -14.07
CA GLU A 66 44.94 1.06 -15.22
C GLU A 66 43.76 0.20 -14.77
N ILE A 67 43.95 -0.74 -13.84
CA ILE A 67 42.87 -1.56 -13.25
C ILE A 67 41.81 -0.66 -12.59
N LYS A 68 42.24 0.41 -11.91
CA LYS A 68 41.34 1.36 -11.25
C LYS A 68 40.47 2.09 -12.27
N ALA A 69 41.06 2.54 -13.37
CA ALA A 69 40.36 3.19 -14.47
C ALA A 69 39.44 2.22 -15.24
N GLU A 70 39.91 1.01 -15.57
CA GLU A 70 39.14 -0.02 -16.27
C GLU A 70 37.91 -0.43 -15.46
N GLY A 71 38.10 -0.68 -14.16
CA GLY A 71 37.03 -1.06 -13.24
C GLY A 71 36.13 0.10 -12.81
N ASN A 72 36.42 1.34 -13.25
CA ASN A 72 35.76 2.57 -12.79
C ASN A 72 35.58 2.60 -11.27
N LEU A 73 36.65 2.21 -10.56
CA LEU A 73 36.57 1.87 -9.15
C LEU A 73 36.23 3.08 -8.29
N GLU A 74 36.70 4.28 -8.67
CA GLU A 74 36.33 5.52 -7.98
C GLU A 74 34.81 5.72 -7.99
N ALA A 75 34.16 5.59 -9.14
CA ALA A 75 32.70 5.78 -9.22
C ALA A 75 31.95 4.72 -8.42
N VAL A 76 32.39 3.46 -8.48
CA VAL A 76 31.78 2.35 -7.73
C VAL A 76 31.94 2.55 -6.21
N LEU A 77 33.13 2.93 -5.74
CA LEU A 77 33.38 3.17 -4.31
C LEU A 77 32.64 4.41 -3.80
N ILE A 78 32.52 5.47 -4.60
CA ILE A 78 31.71 6.64 -4.28
C ILE A 78 30.21 6.27 -4.23
N ALA A 79 29.71 5.48 -5.18
CA ALA A 79 28.34 4.99 -5.16
C ALA A 79 28.06 4.10 -3.93
N LEU A 80 29.04 3.27 -3.54
CA LEU A 80 28.94 2.44 -2.34
C LEU A 80 28.93 3.28 -1.06
N ASP A 81 29.75 4.34 -0.99
CA ASP A 81 29.66 5.34 0.08
C ASP A 81 28.24 5.93 0.14
N ALA A 82 27.68 6.36 -0.99
CA ALA A 82 26.31 6.91 -1.05
C ALA A 82 25.22 5.93 -0.56
N ILE A 83 25.29 4.65 -0.96
CA ILE A 83 24.34 3.61 -0.52
C ILE A 83 24.45 3.36 0.99
N VAL A 84 25.67 3.36 1.52
CA VAL A 84 25.91 3.16 2.95
C VAL A 84 25.41 4.36 3.75
N GLU A 85 25.59 5.57 3.24
CA GLU A 85 25.02 6.79 3.81
C GLU A 85 23.49 6.75 3.84
N GLU A 86 22.82 6.34 2.75
CA GLU A 86 21.36 6.22 2.67
C GLU A 86 20.80 5.15 3.64
N SER A 87 21.57 4.11 3.91
CA SER A 87 21.13 2.96 4.72
C SER A 87 21.52 3.03 6.20
N LYS A 88 22.15 4.11 6.67
CA LYS A 88 22.63 4.28 8.06
C LYS A 88 21.60 3.99 9.14
N ASP A 89 20.34 4.33 8.89
CA ASP A 89 19.26 4.20 9.86
C ASP A 89 18.72 2.75 9.96
N ARG A 90 19.03 1.90 8.98
CA ARG A 90 18.54 0.51 8.92
C ARG A 90 19.49 -0.39 9.71
N LYS A 91 19.12 -0.70 10.96
CA LYS A 91 19.90 -1.59 11.85
C LYS A 91 19.65 -3.08 11.62
N GLU A 92 18.60 -3.43 10.88
CA GLU A 92 18.27 -4.82 10.59
C GLU A 92 19.21 -5.43 9.55
N PRO A 93 19.51 -6.74 9.63
CA PRO A 93 20.28 -7.42 8.60
C PRO A 93 19.62 -7.23 7.23
N ALA A 94 20.35 -6.61 6.31
CA ALA A 94 19.89 -6.46 4.94
C ALA A 94 19.69 -7.83 4.28
N TRP A 95 18.73 -7.90 3.35
CA TRP A 95 18.44 -9.11 2.59
C TRP A 95 19.71 -9.65 1.90
N ARG A 96 19.83 -10.98 1.86
CA ARG A 96 20.88 -11.70 1.15
C ARG A 96 20.23 -12.77 0.27
N PRO A 97 20.74 -13.00 -0.95
CA PRO A 97 20.28 -14.11 -1.78
C PRO A 97 20.32 -15.41 -0.99
N SER A 98 19.21 -16.14 -1.02
CA SER A 98 19.10 -17.40 -0.26
C SER A 98 19.88 -18.55 -0.89
N GLY A 99 20.33 -18.38 -2.14
CA GLY A 99 20.90 -19.44 -2.97
C GLY A 99 19.83 -20.31 -3.64
N ILE A 100 18.55 -20.02 -3.42
CA ILE A 100 17.42 -20.70 -4.04
C ILE A 100 16.75 -19.72 -5.01
N PRO A 101 16.92 -19.89 -6.33
CA PRO A 101 16.48 -18.90 -7.31
C PRO A 101 14.97 -18.64 -7.27
N GLU A 102 14.15 -19.65 -7.03
CA GLU A 102 12.69 -19.49 -6.96
C GLU A 102 12.26 -18.61 -5.78
N LYS A 103 12.97 -18.71 -4.65
CA LYS A 103 12.66 -17.91 -3.46
C LYS A 103 13.05 -16.45 -3.69
N ASP A 104 14.24 -16.22 -4.24
CA ASP A 104 14.76 -14.89 -4.50
C ASP A 104 13.92 -14.17 -5.57
N LEU A 105 13.51 -14.90 -6.63
CA LEU A 105 12.61 -14.39 -7.66
C LEU A 105 11.23 -14.02 -7.10
N ARG A 106 10.63 -14.87 -6.26
CA ARG A 106 9.33 -14.53 -5.62
C ARG A 106 9.41 -13.25 -4.81
N SER A 107 10.50 -13.06 -4.05
CA SER A 107 10.71 -11.82 -3.28
C SER A 107 10.80 -10.59 -4.19
N ALA A 108 11.52 -10.70 -5.32
CA ALA A 108 11.64 -9.63 -6.28
C ALA A 108 10.32 -9.32 -7.03
N MET A 109 9.53 -10.35 -7.33
CA MET A 109 8.26 -10.21 -8.06
C MET A 109 7.06 -9.82 -7.20
N ALA A 110 7.13 -10.03 -5.87
CA ALA A 110 6.05 -9.75 -4.94
C ALA A 110 5.38 -8.37 -5.10
N PRO A 111 6.09 -7.22 -5.20
CA PRO A 111 5.45 -5.91 -5.29
C PRO A 111 4.54 -5.78 -6.53
N TYR A 112 4.97 -6.31 -7.67
CA TYR A 112 4.19 -6.24 -8.91
C TYR A 112 2.91 -7.09 -8.84
N LEU A 113 3.02 -8.30 -8.29
CA LEU A 113 1.87 -9.20 -8.14
C LEU A 113 0.85 -8.65 -7.15
N LEU A 114 1.31 -8.02 -6.06
CA LEU A 114 0.44 -7.34 -5.11
C LEU A 114 -0.28 -6.15 -5.75
N GLN A 115 0.45 -5.31 -6.50
CA GLN A 115 -0.16 -4.20 -7.24
C GLN A 115 -1.23 -4.68 -8.24
N GLN A 116 -0.97 -5.77 -8.96
CA GLN A 116 -1.93 -6.37 -9.89
C GLN A 116 -3.18 -6.88 -9.14
N ARG A 117 -2.99 -7.59 -8.02
CA ARG A 117 -4.07 -8.07 -7.17
C ARG A 117 -4.95 -6.91 -6.71
N ASP A 118 -4.36 -5.87 -6.17
CA ASP A 118 -5.09 -4.73 -5.59
C ASP A 118 -5.88 -3.96 -6.67
N ALA A 119 -5.32 -3.86 -7.88
CA ALA A 119 -6.03 -3.28 -9.02
C ALA A 119 -7.26 -4.10 -9.43
N LEU A 120 -7.15 -5.43 -9.47
CA LEU A 120 -8.27 -6.32 -9.77
C LEU A 120 -9.34 -6.27 -8.67
N GLN A 121 -8.92 -6.27 -7.40
CA GLN A 121 -9.83 -6.17 -6.27
C GLN A 121 -10.66 -4.89 -6.32
N ARG A 122 -10.03 -3.73 -6.61
CA ARG A 122 -10.76 -2.47 -6.78
C ARG A 122 -11.77 -2.51 -7.92
N ARG A 123 -11.44 -3.15 -9.04
CA ARG A 123 -12.35 -3.30 -10.18
C ARG A 123 -13.55 -4.17 -9.84
N VAL A 124 -13.32 -5.29 -9.15
CA VAL A 124 -14.39 -6.19 -8.69
C VAL A 124 -15.31 -5.47 -7.71
N GLN A 125 -14.75 -4.79 -6.71
CA GLN A 125 -15.54 -4.02 -5.72
C GLN A 125 -16.38 -2.93 -6.38
N LYS A 126 -15.83 -2.23 -7.37
CA LYS A 126 -16.58 -1.23 -8.14
C LYS A 126 -17.76 -1.88 -8.87
N GLN A 127 -17.54 -2.98 -9.57
CA GLN A 127 -18.59 -3.67 -10.30
C GLN A 127 -19.67 -4.21 -9.37
N GLU A 128 -19.29 -4.76 -8.21
CA GLU A 128 -20.24 -5.22 -7.21
C GLU A 128 -21.11 -4.08 -6.66
N ALA A 129 -20.53 -2.91 -6.42
CA ALA A 129 -21.28 -1.75 -5.95
C ALA A 129 -22.30 -1.26 -7.00
N GLU A 130 -21.89 -1.16 -8.25
CA GLU A 130 -22.78 -0.82 -9.37
C GLU A 130 -23.90 -1.86 -9.52
N ASN A 131 -23.57 -3.15 -9.46
CA ASN A 131 -24.56 -4.22 -9.54
C ASN A 131 -25.57 -4.17 -8.38
N ARG A 132 -25.14 -3.85 -7.16
CA ARG A 132 -26.05 -3.66 -6.02
C ARG A 132 -27.02 -2.51 -6.27
N GLN A 133 -26.51 -1.36 -6.73
CA GLN A 133 -27.36 -0.22 -7.09
C GLN A 133 -28.37 -0.55 -8.19
N LEU A 134 -27.95 -1.27 -9.22
CA LEU A 134 -28.85 -1.71 -10.29
C LEU A 134 -29.90 -2.71 -9.78
N ALA A 135 -29.52 -3.64 -8.91
CA ALA A 135 -30.46 -4.58 -8.30
C ALA A 135 -31.53 -3.85 -7.48
N ASP A 136 -31.13 -2.87 -6.67
CA ASP A 136 -32.04 -2.05 -5.88
C ASP A 136 -32.99 -1.25 -6.78
N ALA A 137 -32.49 -0.68 -7.87
CA ALA A 137 -33.31 0.02 -8.86
C ALA A 137 -34.32 -0.90 -9.54
N VAL A 138 -33.92 -2.13 -9.88
CA VAL A 138 -34.83 -3.15 -10.45
C VAL A 138 -35.91 -3.54 -9.44
N LEU A 139 -35.55 -3.74 -8.16
CA LEU A 139 -36.53 -4.04 -7.11
C LEU A 139 -37.52 -2.89 -6.91
N ALA A 140 -37.05 -1.65 -6.90
CA ALA A 140 -37.91 -0.47 -6.84
C ALA A 140 -38.84 -0.40 -8.05
N GLY A 141 -38.32 -0.63 -9.26
CA GLY A 141 -39.11 -0.66 -10.49
C GLY A 141 -40.17 -1.77 -10.51
N ARG A 142 -39.86 -2.96 -9.97
CA ARG A 142 -40.84 -4.04 -9.83
C ARG A 142 -42.00 -3.65 -8.90
N ARG A 143 -41.72 -3.03 -7.76
CA ARG A 143 -42.75 -2.53 -6.84
C ARG A 143 -43.68 -1.51 -7.51
N GLN A 144 -43.11 -0.56 -8.27
CA GLN A 144 -43.89 0.42 -9.03
C GLN A 144 -44.80 -0.25 -10.06
N LEU A 145 -44.32 -1.27 -10.77
CA LEU A 145 -45.12 -2.03 -11.73
C LEU A 145 -46.27 -2.77 -11.03
N GLU A 146 -46.02 -3.39 -9.88
CA GLU A 146 -47.05 -4.06 -9.07
C GLU A 146 -48.14 -3.08 -8.65
N GLU A 147 -47.76 -1.89 -8.17
CA GLU A 147 -48.71 -0.82 -7.81
C GLU A 147 -49.55 -0.36 -9.01
N LEU A 148 -48.90 -0.11 -10.15
CA LEU A 148 -49.58 0.29 -11.38
C LEU A 148 -50.54 -0.81 -11.87
N GLN A 149 -50.15 -2.07 -11.74
CA GLN A 149 -51.00 -3.21 -12.10
C GLN A 149 -52.24 -3.29 -11.20
N LEU A 150 -52.09 -3.10 -9.89
CA LEU A 150 -53.22 -3.05 -8.96
C LEU A 150 -54.17 -1.88 -9.28
N GLN A 151 -53.63 -0.69 -9.56
CA GLN A 151 -54.44 0.47 -9.95
C GLN A 151 -55.20 0.23 -11.25
N ALA A 152 -54.53 -0.33 -12.26
CA ALA A 152 -55.15 -0.68 -13.53
C ALA A 152 -56.28 -1.70 -13.34
N GLN A 153 -56.06 -2.73 -12.52
CA GLN A 153 -57.08 -3.74 -12.21
C GLN A 153 -58.26 -3.15 -11.45
N ALA A 154 -58.02 -2.30 -10.44
CA ALA A 154 -59.07 -1.63 -9.69
C ALA A 154 -59.93 -0.73 -10.59
N ARG A 155 -59.28 0.03 -11.50
CA ARG A 155 -59.99 0.81 -12.52
C ARG A 155 -60.82 -0.11 -13.41
N GLN A 156 -60.23 -1.16 -13.97
CA GLN A 156 -60.93 -2.09 -14.84
C GLN A 156 -62.17 -2.70 -14.16
N GLN A 157 -62.05 -3.13 -12.91
CA GLN A 157 -63.19 -3.63 -12.14
C GLN A 157 -64.25 -2.54 -11.98
N ALA A 158 -63.88 -1.32 -11.57
CA ALA A 158 -64.83 -0.21 -11.45
C ALA A 158 -65.60 0.06 -12.75
N TRP A 159 -64.93 -0.03 -13.90
CA TRP A 159 -65.58 0.07 -15.21
C TRP A 159 -66.55 -1.08 -15.48
N GLN A 160 -66.18 -2.33 -15.16
CA GLN A 160 -67.05 -3.50 -15.32
C GLN A 160 -68.30 -3.41 -14.45
N TRP A 161 -68.15 -3.08 -13.16
CA TRP A 161 -69.29 -2.87 -12.25
C TRP A 161 -70.19 -1.71 -12.69
N GLY A 162 -69.61 -0.65 -13.26
CA GLY A 162 -70.35 0.48 -13.83
C GLY A 162 -71.13 0.10 -15.10
N LEU A 163 -70.56 -0.74 -15.96
CA LEU A 163 -71.23 -1.28 -17.14
C LEU A 163 -72.39 -2.21 -16.76
N ASP A 164 -72.21 -3.09 -15.78
CA ASP A 164 -73.25 -4.04 -15.34
C ASP A 164 -74.43 -3.35 -14.63
N ARG A 165 -74.22 -2.18 -14.02
CA ARG A 165 -75.30 -1.34 -13.43
C ARG A 165 -76.03 -0.45 -14.43
N GLY A 166 -75.43 -0.15 -15.58
CA GLY A 166 -76.03 0.71 -16.62
C GLY A 166 -77.39 0.21 -17.13
N PRO A 167 -77.57 -1.09 -17.46
CA PRO A 167 -78.84 -1.63 -17.92
C PRO A 167 -79.93 -1.60 -16.85
N LEU A 168 -79.59 -1.80 -15.57
CA LEU A 168 -80.55 -1.85 -14.47
C LEU A 168 -81.19 -0.48 -14.18
N LEU A 169 -80.42 0.60 -14.31
CA LEU A 169 -80.92 1.97 -14.19
C LEU A 169 -81.71 2.40 -15.44
N ALA A 170 -81.31 1.96 -16.63
CA ALA A 170 -82.08 2.20 -17.86
C ALA A 170 -83.45 1.50 -17.85
N SER A 171 -83.55 0.28 -17.28
CA SER A 171 -84.84 -0.40 -17.08
C SER A 171 -85.70 0.24 -15.99
N ALA A 172 -85.09 0.79 -14.92
CA ALA A 172 -85.84 1.51 -13.89
C ALA A 172 -86.49 2.80 -14.42
N HIS A 173 -85.78 3.55 -15.28
CA HIS A 173 -86.34 4.72 -15.93
C HIS A 173 -87.41 4.39 -16.98
N HIS A 174 -87.37 3.21 -17.61
CA HIS A 174 -88.43 2.79 -18.55
C HIS A 174 -89.75 2.44 -17.84
N SER A 175 -89.69 1.88 -16.62
CA SER A 175 -90.88 1.58 -15.81
C SER A 175 -91.52 2.82 -15.16
N ASP A 176 -90.72 3.81 -14.73
CA ASP A 176 -91.24 5.06 -14.16
C ASP A 176 -91.95 5.94 -15.20
N VAL A 177 -91.48 5.95 -16.46
CA VAL A 177 -92.13 6.70 -17.55
C VAL A 177 -93.47 6.07 -17.95
N GLN A 178 -93.64 4.75 -17.82
CA GLN A 178 -94.95 4.10 -18.04
C GLN A 178 -95.96 4.37 -16.91
N LEU A 179 -95.52 4.49 -15.65
CA LEU A 179 -96.43 4.78 -14.53
C LEU A 179 -96.93 6.23 -14.53
N MET A 180 -96.16 7.19 -15.05
CA MET A 180 -96.62 8.59 -15.17
C MET A 180 -97.61 8.82 -16.34
N SER A 181 -97.71 7.90 -17.30
CA SER A 181 -98.66 8.01 -18.43
C SER A 181 -100.07 7.50 -18.10
N VAL A 182 -100.27 6.71 -17.05
CA VAL A 182 -101.57 6.10 -16.70
C VAL A 182 -102.41 6.96 -15.74
N VAL A 183 -101.81 7.96 -15.09
CA VAL A 183 -102.50 8.83 -14.11
C VAL A 183 -103.15 10.08 -14.74
N ALA A 184 -103.01 10.28 -16.06
CA ALA A 184 -103.47 11.49 -16.76
C ALA A 184 -104.74 11.32 -17.64
N THR A 185 -105.57 10.30 -17.39
CA THR A 185 -106.85 10.09 -18.10
C THR A 185 -108.00 10.07 -17.11
#